data_AF-A0A955R6W9-F1
#
_entry.id   AF-A0A955R6W9-F1
#
_cell.length_a   1.000
_cell.length_b   1.000
_cell.length_c   1.000
_cell.angle_alpha   90.00
_cell.angle_beta   90.00
_cell.angle_gamma   90.00
#
_symmetry.space_group_name_H-M   'P 1'
#
loop_
_entity.id
_entity.type
_entity.pdbx_description
1 polymer ?
#
loop_
_entity_poly.entity_id
_entity_poly.type
_entity_poly.pdbx_seq_one_letter_code
_entity_poly.pdbx_strand_id
1 'polypeptide(L)'
;MHDTLGNAAVAARVAAPPPRDDGGLLRVAEQGAAAPTVTPDATATPAQAVPPLGSNPDVTHASAAEALKDKPEALAALNRLRDDPAFAGLTPAQQGALYQQFLAQPNGATAQYLSGVAAYHGSEDKTAGYAAFQNALKPDGGSFTLNGTAYTIRDGQLLNADGTVAGDIRTDGTYQLNGQDQRTSIYPGLQHVTMTEGSGDQKRTVLEQSDVPALGSNADVTHATATTSLANNPRAITALNTLRDDPTFAGLTAAQQGALYEQFLKAPNAATAQYLRGVAAYHGSEDKTLGYAAFRNALLPDGGEFTSNGQRYTIQNGQLIDPQTHEVRGDIHTDGTFKLTGQTERTSIYDDIRSRVKMTEGTGDQRRDLLDLHDADPRNKLGSDNVNDTFAGMARSTLRAMRRENVDMQVTDGYRDYRQQDDLYAQGRSRPGRVVTNAPGGRSWHNYGVAADLTFSDESGQPHWPENGDYAQLWRRYGAVAQNNGLTWGGNWQNPDRPHIEYHPGYTASQARQLEPTLRQRGLQATWRQMGI
;
A
#
# COMPACT_ATOMS: atom_id res chain seq x y z
N MET A 1 23.47 39.23 45.62
CA MET A 1 24.44 39.17 46.73
C MET A 1 24.52 37.71 47.14
N HIS A 2 25.55 37.00 46.68
CA HIS A 2 26.64 36.39 47.48
C HIS A 2 26.14 35.32 48.49
N ASP A 3 26.72 34.13 48.61
CA ASP A 3 27.74 33.43 47.84
C ASP A 3 27.78 31.94 48.29
N THR A 4 28.22 31.10 47.36
CA THR A 4 28.89 29.78 47.38
C THR A 4 29.14 28.94 48.66
N LEU A 5 29.09 27.61 48.44
CA LEU A 5 30.09 26.52 48.69
C LEU A 5 29.31 25.17 48.64
N GLY A 6 29.68 24.05 48.01
CA GLY A 6 30.87 23.56 47.30
C GLY A 6 30.94 22.02 47.43
N ASN A 7 31.46 21.31 46.40
CA ASN A 7 31.81 19.87 46.30
C ASN A 7 30.70 18.86 45.94
N ALA A 8 30.90 17.81 45.13
CA ALA A 8 31.98 17.36 44.24
C ALA A 8 31.45 16.17 43.39
N ALA A 9 32.08 15.93 42.24
CA ALA A 9 31.73 14.96 41.21
C ALA A 9 31.92 13.47 41.59
N VAL A 10 31.08 12.59 41.04
CA VAL A 10 31.45 11.20 40.67
C VAL A 10 30.68 10.78 39.41
N ALA A 11 31.39 10.67 38.29
CA ALA A 11 30.93 10.03 37.07
C ALA A 11 31.25 8.53 37.14
N ALA A 12 30.24 7.67 37.09
CA ALA A 12 30.42 6.22 37.02
C ALA A 12 30.51 5.77 35.54
N ARG A 13 31.72 5.37 35.15
CA ARG A 13 32.00 4.57 33.94
C ARG A 13 31.56 3.13 34.18
N VAL A 14 30.79 2.54 33.27
CA VAL A 14 30.61 1.09 33.16
C VAL A 14 31.27 0.63 31.86
N ALA A 15 32.14 -0.37 32.00
CA ALA A 15 33.04 -0.87 30.97
C ALA A 15 32.32 -1.70 29.89
N ALA A 16 32.78 -1.54 28.65
CA ALA A 16 32.41 -2.39 27.53
C ALA A 16 33.12 -3.77 27.61
N PRO A 17 32.47 -4.88 27.22
CA PRO A 17 33.12 -6.17 27.08
C PRO A 17 33.89 -6.32 25.74
N PRO A 18 34.89 -7.22 25.67
CA PRO A 18 35.82 -7.33 24.53
C PRO A 18 35.19 -8.04 23.30
N PRO A 19 35.77 -7.87 22.10
CA PRO A 19 35.25 -8.47 20.87
C PRO A 19 35.60 -9.96 20.79
N ARG A 20 34.71 -10.74 20.14
CA ARG A 20 34.99 -12.10 19.66
C ARG A 20 34.93 -12.09 18.12
N ASP A 21 36.12 -12.17 17.52
CA ASP A 21 36.44 -12.90 16.27
C ASP A 21 36.04 -14.39 16.43
N ASP A 22 35.61 -15.21 15.46
CA ASP A 22 35.55 -15.19 14.00
C ASP A 22 34.44 -16.17 13.56
N GLY A 23 33.90 -16.00 12.34
CA GLY A 23 33.08 -17.04 11.70
C GLY A 23 32.22 -16.52 10.55
N GLY A 24 32.83 -16.38 9.37
CA GLY A 24 32.25 -15.73 8.20
C GLY A 24 30.96 -16.34 7.65
N LEU A 25 30.01 -15.45 7.38
CA LEU A 25 29.01 -15.57 6.31
C LEU A 25 28.88 -14.18 5.68
N LEU A 26 29.09 -14.12 4.37
CA LEU A 26 29.07 -12.92 3.53
C LEU A 26 27.81 -12.08 3.78
N ARG A 27 27.98 -10.95 4.46
CA ARG A 27 27.00 -9.87 4.49
C ARG A 27 27.13 -9.09 3.19
N VAL A 28 26.14 -9.21 2.31
CA VAL A 28 25.92 -8.26 1.23
C VAL A 28 25.60 -6.92 1.88
N ALA A 29 26.55 -6.00 1.82
CA ALA A 29 26.36 -4.64 2.31
C ALA A 29 25.40 -3.92 1.35
N GLU A 30 24.20 -3.59 1.84
CA GLU A 30 23.43 -2.44 1.35
C GLU A 30 24.23 -1.17 1.70
N GLN A 31 25.20 -0.83 0.86
CA GLN A 31 25.69 0.53 0.73
C GLN A 31 25.15 1.06 -0.59
N GLY A 32 24.26 2.04 -0.49
CA GLY A 32 23.84 2.85 -1.62
C GLY A 32 25.05 3.52 -2.24
N ALA A 33 25.61 2.91 -3.27
CA ALA A 33 26.43 3.61 -4.24
C ALA A 33 25.47 4.44 -5.09
N ALA A 34 25.40 5.74 -4.80
CA ALA A 34 24.92 6.69 -5.79
C ALA A 34 25.72 6.45 -7.07
N ALA A 35 25.02 6.13 -8.17
CA ALA A 35 25.63 6.06 -9.48
C ALA A 35 26.37 7.40 -9.73
N PRO A 36 27.62 7.39 -10.23
CA PRO A 36 28.31 8.62 -10.55
C PRO A 36 27.50 9.38 -11.60
N THR A 37 27.01 10.55 -11.22
CA THR A 37 26.35 11.52 -12.10
C THR A 37 27.42 12.08 -13.02
N VAL A 38 27.53 11.52 -14.22
CA VAL A 38 28.33 12.08 -15.30
C VAL A 38 27.37 12.59 -16.37
N THR A 39 27.16 13.91 -16.39
CA THR A 39 26.64 14.62 -17.56
C THR A 39 27.67 14.52 -18.69
N PRO A 40 27.35 13.96 -19.87
CA PRO A 40 28.20 14.16 -21.04
C PRO A 40 27.96 15.58 -21.55
N ASP A 41 28.95 16.43 -21.34
CA ASP A 41 29.06 17.74 -21.99
C ASP A 41 29.11 17.54 -23.51
N ALA A 42 28.44 18.40 -24.28
CA ALA A 42 28.39 18.30 -25.75
C ALA A 42 29.78 18.51 -26.41
N THR A 43 30.79 18.85 -25.61
CA THR A 43 32.21 18.97 -25.96
C THR A 43 33.10 17.84 -25.44
N ALA A 44 32.53 16.81 -24.80
CA ALA A 44 33.29 15.69 -24.25
C ALA A 44 33.93 14.84 -25.36
N THR A 45 35.22 14.55 -25.22
CA THR A 45 35.88 13.57 -26.10
C THR A 45 35.26 12.17 -25.91
N PRO A 46 35.30 11.27 -26.90
CA PRO A 46 34.80 9.90 -26.76
C PRO A 46 35.27 9.19 -25.48
N ALA A 47 36.52 9.43 -25.07
CA ALA A 47 37.12 8.88 -23.86
C ALA A 47 36.53 9.43 -22.54
N GLN A 48 35.91 10.60 -22.56
CA GLN A 48 35.21 11.19 -21.41
C GLN A 48 33.72 10.77 -21.35
N ALA A 49 33.16 10.31 -22.46
CA ALA A 49 31.75 9.97 -22.59
C ALA A 49 31.43 8.49 -22.39
N VAL A 50 32.42 7.59 -22.53
CA VAL A 50 32.26 6.14 -22.26
C VAL A 50 32.74 5.83 -20.84
N PRO A 51 31.97 5.09 -20.02
CA PRO A 51 32.41 4.68 -18.69
C PRO A 51 33.75 3.94 -18.73
N PRO A 52 34.64 4.17 -17.75
CA PRO A 52 35.87 3.42 -17.64
C PRO A 52 35.58 1.94 -17.37
N LEU A 53 36.32 1.06 -18.05
CA LEU A 53 36.20 -0.37 -17.87
C LEU A 53 37.06 -0.82 -16.68
N GLY A 54 36.40 -1.25 -15.61
CA GLY A 54 37.07 -1.79 -14.42
C GLY A 54 37.59 -3.22 -14.62
N SER A 55 38.07 -3.81 -13.54
CA SER A 55 38.56 -5.19 -13.49
C SER A 55 38.05 -5.86 -12.21
N ASN A 56 37.33 -6.96 -12.34
CA ASN A 56 36.84 -7.78 -11.25
C ASN A 56 36.87 -9.27 -11.66
N PRO A 57 37.89 -10.03 -11.26
CA PRO A 57 38.01 -11.45 -11.63
C PRO A 57 37.08 -12.37 -10.82
N ASP A 58 36.51 -11.90 -9.71
CA ASP A 58 35.73 -12.73 -8.79
C ASP A 58 34.32 -13.02 -9.30
N VAL A 59 33.81 -12.20 -10.21
CA VAL A 59 32.50 -12.36 -10.83
C VAL A 59 32.64 -13.02 -12.18
N THR A 60 32.09 -14.21 -12.31
CA THR A 60 32.02 -14.98 -13.55
C THR A 60 30.59 -15.03 -14.07
N HIS A 61 30.43 -15.40 -15.35
CA HIS A 61 29.11 -15.71 -15.91
C HIS A 61 28.35 -16.72 -15.05
N ALA A 62 29.02 -17.77 -14.58
CA ALA A 62 28.42 -18.81 -13.74
C ALA A 62 27.90 -18.23 -12.40
N SER A 63 28.70 -17.41 -11.71
CA SER A 63 28.27 -16.77 -10.47
C SER A 63 27.13 -15.77 -10.67
N ALA A 64 27.13 -15.03 -11.78
CA ALA A 64 26.05 -14.10 -12.12
C ALA A 64 24.77 -14.85 -12.51
N ALA A 65 24.88 -15.95 -13.23
CA ALA A 65 23.76 -16.82 -13.59
C ALA A 65 23.12 -17.45 -12.35
N GLU A 66 23.93 -17.91 -11.39
CA GLU A 66 23.44 -18.44 -10.11
C GLU A 66 22.68 -17.38 -9.31
N ALA A 67 23.18 -16.14 -9.27
CA ALA A 67 22.49 -15.02 -8.62
C ALA A 67 21.13 -14.66 -9.26
N LEU A 68 20.92 -15.08 -10.52
CA LEU A 68 19.73 -14.80 -11.32
C LEU A 68 18.90 -16.05 -11.64
N LYS A 69 19.14 -17.17 -10.96
CA LYS A 69 18.50 -18.46 -11.27
C LYS A 69 16.98 -18.44 -11.27
N ASP A 70 16.37 -17.59 -10.44
CA ASP A 70 14.92 -17.43 -10.33
C ASP A 70 14.38 -16.29 -11.22
N LYS A 71 15.20 -15.74 -12.12
CA LYS A 71 14.89 -14.60 -13.01
C LYS A 71 15.18 -14.97 -14.47
N PRO A 72 14.29 -15.71 -15.15
CA PRO A 72 14.57 -16.26 -16.48
C PRO A 72 14.86 -15.20 -17.55
N GLU A 73 14.18 -14.06 -17.52
CA GLU A 73 14.42 -12.96 -18.46
C GLU A 73 15.78 -12.29 -18.25
N ALA A 74 16.15 -12.07 -16.98
CA ALA A 74 17.46 -11.55 -16.60
C ALA A 74 18.58 -12.51 -17.01
N LEU A 75 18.36 -13.81 -16.84
CA LEU A 75 19.30 -14.84 -17.27
C LEU A 75 19.46 -14.88 -18.80
N ALA A 76 18.36 -14.72 -19.54
CA ALA A 76 18.41 -14.62 -20.99
C ALA A 76 19.16 -13.36 -21.47
N ALA A 77 19.01 -12.22 -20.77
CA ALA A 77 19.78 -11.01 -21.02
C ALA A 77 21.27 -11.19 -20.70
N LEU A 78 21.60 -11.84 -19.58
CA LEU A 78 22.97 -12.17 -19.20
C LEU A 78 23.66 -13.06 -20.25
N ASN A 79 22.96 -14.07 -20.75
CA ASN A 79 23.48 -14.95 -21.81
C ASN A 79 23.74 -14.20 -23.11
N ARG A 80 22.84 -13.28 -23.49
CA ARG A 80 23.06 -12.42 -24.66
C ARG A 80 24.29 -11.53 -24.51
N LEU A 81 24.49 -10.93 -23.34
CA LEU A 81 25.70 -10.15 -23.06
C LEU A 81 26.97 -11.01 -23.18
N ARG A 82 26.96 -12.23 -22.65
CA ARG A 82 28.09 -13.17 -22.79
C ARG A 82 28.39 -13.49 -24.26
N ASP A 83 27.33 -13.72 -25.05
CA ASP A 83 27.43 -14.15 -26.44
C ASP A 83 27.74 -12.99 -27.42
N ASP A 84 27.73 -11.74 -26.92
CA ASP A 84 28.12 -10.57 -27.69
C ASP A 84 29.61 -10.63 -28.07
N PRO A 85 29.99 -10.50 -29.35
CA PRO A 85 31.38 -10.63 -29.79
C PRO A 85 32.34 -9.61 -29.15
N ALA A 86 31.88 -8.37 -28.94
CA ALA A 86 32.70 -7.34 -28.33
C ALA A 86 32.93 -7.63 -26.85
N PHE A 87 31.92 -8.14 -26.15
CA PHE A 87 32.04 -8.59 -24.77
C PHE A 87 32.96 -9.82 -24.65
N ALA A 88 32.78 -10.81 -25.53
CA ALA A 88 33.58 -12.03 -25.56
C ALA A 88 35.07 -11.75 -25.82
N GLY A 89 35.38 -10.65 -26.53
CA GLY A 89 36.76 -10.20 -26.78
C GLY A 89 37.47 -9.54 -25.59
N LEU A 90 36.77 -9.24 -24.50
CA LEU A 90 37.37 -8.65 -23.29
C LEU A 90 38.13 -9.69 -22.45
N THR A 91 39.03 -9.22 -21.57
CA THR A 91 39.68 -10.12 -20.59
C THR A 91 38.67 -10.63 -19.56
N PRO A 92 38.89 -11.80 -18.93
CA PRO A 92 37.97 -12.34 -17.92
C PRO A 92 37.66 -11.39 -16.77
N ALA A 93 38.65 -10.60 -16.32
CA ALA A 93 38.45 -9.64 -15.25
C ALA A 93 37.62 -8.42 -15.69
N GLN A 94 37.76 -7.98 -16.94
CA GLN A 94 36.90 -6.93 -17.50
C GLN A 94 35.47 -7.42 -17.70
N GLN A 95 35.30 -8.65 -18.19
CA GLN A 95 33.99 -9.31 -18.28
C GLN A 95 33.33 -9.39 -16.90
N GLY A 96 34.07 -9.79 -15.87
CA GLY A 96 33.55 -9.83 -14.50
C GLY A 96 33.17 -8.46 -13.94
N ALA A 97 33.87 -7.39 -14.30
CA ALA A 97 33.46 -6.03 -13.94
C ALA A 97 32.12 -5.64 -14.58
N LEU A 98 31.90 -6.00 -15.84
CA LEU A 98 30.63 -5.76 -16.52
C LEU A 98 29.50 -6.67 -16.01
N TYR A 99 29.78 -7.93 -15.67
CA TYR A 99 28.80 -8.79 -14.99
C TYR A 99 28.37 -8.21 -13.64
N GLN A 100 29.29 -7.66 -12.86
CA GLN A 100 28.95 -6.97 -11.61
C GLN A 100 28.04 -5.75 -11.86
N GLN A 101 28.30 -4.96 -12.91
CA GLN A 101 27.42 -3.86 -13.29
C GLN A 101 26.04 -4.35 -13.74
N PHE A 102 25.99 -5.42 -14.54
CA PHE A 102 24.74 -6.04 -14.96
C PHE A 102 23.89 -6.49 -13.76
N LEU A 103 24.50 -7.08 -12.73
CA LEU A 103 23.79 -7.52 -11.53
C LEU A 103 23.10 -6.38 -10.76
N ALA A 104 23.54 -5.13 -10.92
CA ALA A 104 22.87 -3.98 -10.31
C ALA A 104 21.49 -3.71 -10.95
N GLN A 105 21.35 -3.97 -12.26
CA GLN A 105 20.10 -3.79 -13.02
C GLN A 105 19.97 -4.88 -14.11
N PRO A 106 19.60 -6.12 -13.73
CA PRO A 106 19.78 -7.27 -14.62
C PRO A 106 18.65 -7.40 -15.65
N ASN A 107 18.67 -6.54 -16.68
CA ASN A 107 17.68 -6.48 -17.75
C ASN A 107 18.33 -6.35 -19.14
N GLY A 108 17.54 -6.51 -20.22
CA GLY A 108 18.03 -6.46 -21.59
C GLY A 108 18.61 -5.11 -22.01
N ALA A 109 18.04 -4.00 -21.54
CA ALA A 109 18.57 -2.66 -21.83
C ALA A 109 19.96 -2.46 -21.23
N THR A 110 20.17 -2.97 -20.00
CA THR A 110 21.49 -2.95 -19.35
C THR A 110 22.47 -3.85 -20.09
N ALA A 111 22.05 -5.04 -20.54
CA ALA A 111 22.90 -5.87 -21.40
C ALA A 111 23.31 -5.13 -22.69
N GLN A 112 22.37 -4.45 -23.35
CA GLN A 112 22.65 -3.68 -24.57
C GLN A 112 23.63 -2.53 -24.30
N TYR A 113 23.41 -1.76 -23.23
CA TYR A 113 24.32 -0.71 -22.79
C TYR A 113 25.74 -1.24 -22.54
N LEU A 114 25.87 -2.35 -21.80
CA LEU A 114 27.17 -2.95 -21.48
C LEU A 114 27.86 -3.58 -22.70
N SER A 115 27.10 -4.11 -23.66
CA SER A 115 27.62 -4.49 -24.99
C SER A 115 28.23 -3.29 -25.71
N GLY A 116 27.58 -2.12 -25.65
CA GLY A 116 28.14 -0.88 -26.18
C GLY A 116 29.45 -0.46 -25.50
N VAL A 117 29.50 -0.56 -24.17
CA VAL A 117 30.74 -0.31 -23.39
C VAL A 117 31.84 -1.26 -23.84
N ALA A 118 31.52 -2.56 -23.97
CA ALA A 118 32.45 -3.57 -24.45
C ALA A 118 32.94 -3.26 -25.88
N ALA A 119 32.06 -2.85 -26.79
CA ALA A 119 32.40 -2.48 -28.17
C ALA A 119 33.39 -1.32 -28.24
N TYR A 120 33.21 -0.28 -27.42
CA TYR A 120 34.17 0.81 -27.36
C TYR A 120 35.54 0.36 -26.84
N HIS A 121 35.58 -0.40 -25.73
CA HIS A 121 36.82 -0.79 -25.09
C HIS A 121 37.58 -1.87 -25.88
N GLY A 122 36.87 -2.82 -26.48
CA GLY A 122 37.41 -3.89 -27.31
C GLY A 122 37.80 -3.47 -28.74
N SER A 123 37.33 -2.33 -29.25
CA SER A 123 37.67 -1.86 -30.60
C SER A 123 39.06 -1.20 -30.64
N GLU A 124 39.85 -1.55 -31.67
CA GLU A 124 41.08 -0.83 -32.02
C GLU A 124 40.76 0.54 -32.64
N ASP A 125 39.70 0.63 -33.45
CA ASP A 125 39.16 1.89 -33.96
C ASP A 125 38.21 2.51 -32.93
N LYS A 126 38.69 3.49 -32.17
CA LYS A 126 37.89 4.18 -31.15
C LYS A 126 36.77 5.03 -31.72
N THR A 127 36.81 5.41 -33.00
CA THR A 127 35.71 6.12 -33.65
C THR A 127 34.55 5.16 -33.92
N ALA A 128 34.84 4.00 -34.51
CA ALA A 128 33.85 2.96 -34.74
C ALA A 128 33.29 2.40 -33.42
N GLY A 129 34.16 2.16 -32.44
CA GLY A 129 33.75 1.72 -31.10
C GLY A 129 32.86 2.72 -30.39
N TYR A 130 33.13 4.02 -30.54
CA TYR A 130 32.30 5.07 -29.94
C TYR A 130 30.93 5.18 -30.64
N ALA A 131 30.89 5.03 -31.96
CA ALA A 131 29.62 4.95 -32.69
C ALA A 131 28.77 3.75 -32.25
N ALA A 132 29.40 2.59 -32.03
CA ALA A 132 28.72 1.41 -31.50
C ALA A 132 28.15 1.65 -30.09
N PHE A 133 28.92 2.29 -29.20
CA PHE A 133 28.44 2.69 -27.88
C PHE A 133 27.26 3.68 -27.96
N GLN A 134 27.33 4.69 -28.83
CA GLN A 134 26.25 5.66 -29.03
C GLN A 134 24.97 5.02 -29.57
N ASN A 135 25.08 4.00 -30.41
CA ASN A 135 23.93 3.24 -30.87
C ASN A 135 23.35 2.38 -29.74
N ALA A 136 24.19 1.71 -28.95
CA ALA A 136 23.76 0.91 -27.82
C ALA A 136 23.03 1.73 -26.73
N LEU A 137 23.33 3.03 -26.62
CA LEU A 137 22.64 3.95 -25.71
C LEU A 137 21.19 4.25 -26.13
N LYS A 138 20.85 4.12 -27.42
CA LYS A 138 19.57 4.55 -27.96
C LYS A 138 18.64 3.34 -28.11
N PRO A 139 17.58 3.22 -27.31
CA PRO A 139 16.57 2.20 -27.58
C PRO A 139 15.89 2.48 -28.93
N ASP A 140 15.76 1.47 -29.78
CA ASP A 140 15.18 1.62 -31.13
C ASP A 140 13.71 2.06 -31.06
N GLY A 141 13.00 1.63 -30.03
CA GLY A 141 11.65 2.13 -29.75
C GLY A 141 11.12 1.76 -28.37
N GLY A 142 9.83 1.95 -28.17
CA GLY A 142 9.15 1.64 -26.92
C GLY A 142 8.16 2.72 -26.48
N SER A 143 7.83 2.73 -25.20
CA SER A 143 6.95 3.71 -24.58
C SER A 143 7.51 4.17 -23.24
N PHE A 144 7.23 5.42 -22.88
CA PHE A 144 7.58 5.95 -21.56
C PHE A 144 6.41 6.76 -21.04
N THR A 145 5.93 6.47 -19.83
CA THR A 145 4.89 7.22 -19.16
C THR A 145 5.44 7.82 -17.89
N LEU A 146 5.42 9.15 -17.83
CA LEU A 146 5.90 9.93 -16.69
C LEU A 146 4.78 10.86 -16.21
N ASN A 147 4.39 10.74 -14.94
CA ASN A 147 3.36 11.59 -14.32
C ASN A 147 2.06 11.64 -15.14
N GLY A 148 1.66 10.53 -15.74
CA GLY A 148 0.46 10.42 -16.59
C GLY A 148 0.62 10.94 -18.02
N THR A 149 1.78 11.51 -18.39
CA THR A 149 2.09 11.87 -19.78
C THR A 149 2.77 10.70 -20.47
N ALA A 150 2.20 10.25 -21.59
CA ALA A 150 2.74 9.18 -22.41
C ALA A 150 3.62 9.73 -23.54
N TYR A 151 4.77 9.10 -23.75
CA TYR A 151 5.74 9.39 -24.79
C TYR A 151 6.00 8.12 -25.61
N THR A 152 6.11 8.28 -26.93
CA THR A 152 6.62 7.22 -27.81
C THR A 152 8.14 7.30 -27.84
N ILE A 153 8.82 6.18 -27.65
CA ILE A 153 10.28 6.10 -27.85
C ILE A 153 10.53 5.74 -29.31
N ARG A 154 11.41 6.49 -29.99
CA ARG A 154 11.94 6.17 -31.32
C ARG A 154 13.39 6.60 -31.40
N ASP A 155 14.30 5.65 -31.64
CA ASP A 155 15.74 5.92 -31.74
C ASP A 155 16.30 6.73 -30.54
N GLY A 156 15.83 6.39 -29.33
CA GLY A 156 16.14 7.08 -28.08
C GLY A 156 15.45 8.43 -27.87
N GLN A 157 14.67 8.94 -28.82
CA GLN A 157 13.90 10.17 -28.65
C GLN A 157 12.57 9.90 -27.96
N LEU A 158 12.18 10.77 -27.03
CA LEU A 158 10.85 10.83 -26.46
C LEU A 158 9.97 11.74 -27.32
N LEU A 159 8.92 11.19 -27.91
CA LEU A 159 7.98 11.91 -28.77
C LEU A 159 6.64 12.11 -28.05
N ASN A 160 6.13 13.33 -28.09
CA ASN A 160 4.76 13.66 -27.69
C ASN A 160 3.75 12.97 -28.60
N ALA A 161 2.47 12.96 -28.21
CA ALA A 161 1.37 12.40 -29.00
C ALA A 161 1.23 13.05 -30.40
N ASP A 162 1.65 14.31 -30.55
CA ASP A 162 1.65 15.03 -31.84
C ASP A 162 2.92 14.76 -32.69
N GLY A 163 3.83 13.92 -32.19
CA GLY A 163 5.08 13.55 -32.85
C GLY A 163 6.24 14.52 -32.63
N THR A 164 6.05 15.60 -31.87
CA THR A 164 7.13 16.53 -31.53
C THR A 164 8.10 15.90 -30.50
N VAL A 165 9.40 16.23 -30.62
CA VAL A 165 10.42 15.73 -29.69
C VAL A 165 10.30 16.44 -28.35
N ALA A 166 10.05 15.67 -27.29
CA ALA A 166 9.94 16.13 -25.91
C ALA A 166 11.22 15.95 -25.10
N GLY A 167 12.16 15.13 -25.59
CA GLY A 167 13.41 14.80 -24.91
C GLY A 167 14.07 13.53 -25.44
N ASP A 168 14.94 12.92 -24.66
CA ASP A 168 15.57 11.63 -24.95
C ASP A 168 15.62 10.68 -23.74
N ILE A 169 15.73 9.39 -24.01
CA ILE A 169 15.86 8.31 -23.04
C ILE A 169 16.93 7.32 -23.50
N ARG A 170 17.69 6.75 -22.56
CA ARG A 170 18.78 5.82 -22.86
C ARG A 170 18.62 4.47 -22.15
N THR A 171 19.25 3.45 -22.73
CA THR A 171 19.29 2.07 -22.23
C THR A 171 20.03 1.92 -20.89
N ASP A 172 20.78 2.93 -20.46
CA ASP A 172 21.36 3.07 -19.12
C ASP A 172 20.33 3.40 -18.02
N GLY A 173 19.06 3.51 -18.39
CA GLY A 173 17.96 3.80 -17.46
C GLY A 173 17.80 5.28 -17.11
N THR A 174 18.33 6.19 -17.93
CA THR A 174 18.19 7.63 -17.68
C THR A 174 17.55 8.38 -18.86
N TYR A 175 16.75 9.41 -18.55
CA TYR A 175 16.04 10.26 -19.51
C TYR A 175 16.29 11.74 -19.25
N GLN A 176 16.02 12.59 -20.24
CA GLN A 176 16.08 14.04 -20.12
C GLN A 176 14.99 14.67 -20.99
N LEU A 177 14.07 15.41 -20.38
CA LEU A 177 13.08 16.21 -21.09
C LEU A 177 13.67 17.56 -21.52
N ASN A 178 13.12 18.14 -22.59
CA ASN A 178 13.49 19.46 -23.06
C ASN A 178 13.32 20.49 -21.93
N GLY A 179 14.36 21.28 -21.67
CA GLY A 179 14.39 22.25 -20.58
C GLY A 179 14.84 21.71 -19.22
N GLN A 180 15.20 20.41 -19.12
CA GLN A 180 15.93 19.88 -17.97
C GLN A 180 17.44 20.02 -18.17
N ASP A 181 18.14 20.46 -17.13
CA ASP A 181 19.61 20.64 -17.16
C ASP A 181 20.37 19.32 -16.92
N GLN A 182 19.72 18.32 -16.33
CA GLN A 182 20.34 17.03 -16.00
C GLN A 182 19.45 15.86 -16.38
N ARG A 183 20.09 14.73 -16.71
CA ARG A 183 19.40 13.45 -16.93
C ARG A 183 18.92 12.90 -15.59
N THR A 184 17.70 12.38 -15.59
CA THR A 184 17.05 11.76 -14.43
C THR A 184 16.99 10.25 -14.62
N SER A 185 17.19 9.51 -13.53
CA SER A 185 17.02 8.06 -13.53
C SER A 185 15.53 7.69 -13.58
N ILE A 186 15.17 6.67 -14.36
CA ILE A 186 13.83 6.04 -14.33
C ILE A 186 13.56 5.34 -12.99
N TYR A 187 14.61 5.19 -12.17
CA TYR A 187 14.58 4.72 -10.79
C TYR A 187 14.86 5.87 -9.81
N PRO A 188 14.07 6.14 -8.74
CA PRO A 188 12.74 5.64 -8.36
C PRO A 188 11.60 6.65 -8.68
N GLY A 189 10.44 6.15 -9.12
CA GLY A 189 9.22 6.94 -9.34
C GLY A 189 8.07 6.12 -9.93
N LEU A 190 6.82 6.61 -9.81
CA LEU A 190 5.65 6.02 -10.45
C LEU A 190 5.74 6.23 -11.97
N GLN A 191 6.31 5.26 -12.68
CA GLN A 191 6.62 5.33 -14.10
C GLN A 191 6.33 3.98 -14.76
N HIS A 192 5.94 4.00 -16.03
CA HIS A 192 5.95 2.83 -16.89
C HIS A 192 6.92 3.08 -18.04
N VAL A 193 7.81 2.13 -18.29
CA VAL A 193 8.73 2.20 -19.42
C VAL A 193 8.82 0.84 -20.09
N THR A 194 8.65 0.86 -21.40
CA THR A 194 9.04 -0.24 -22.27
C THR A 194 10.12 0.25 -23.21
N MET A 195 11.22 -0.50 -23.32
CA MET A 195 12.22 -0.28 -24.35
C MET A 195 12.28 -1.49 -25.25
N THR A 196 12.39 -1.26 -26.55
CA THR A 196 12.48 -2.31 -27.56
C THR A 196 13.71 -2.11 -28.44
N GLU A 197 14.23 -3.22 -28.93
CA GLU A 197 15.37 -3.29 -29.83
C GLU A 197 14.98 -4.13 -31.07
N GLY A 198 15.55 -3.81 -32.23
CA GLY A 198 15.25 -4.44 -33.51
C GLY A 198 14.05 -3.82 -34.23
N SER A 199 13.88 -4.20 -35.48
CA SER A 199 12.80 -3.73 -36.37
C SER A 199 12.00 -4.88 -36.95
N GLY A 200 10.72 -4.65 -37.27
CA GLY A 200 9.85 -5.67 -37.87
C GLY A 200 9.75 -6.93 -36.99
N ASP A 201 9.89 -8.10 -37.60
CA ASP A 201 9.78 -9.40 -36.93
C ASP A 201 10.92 -9.70 -35.94
N GLN A 202 11.97 -8.87 -35.92
CA GLN A 202 13.10 -8.99 -34.98
C GLN A 202 12.95 -8.07 -33.75
N LYS A 203 11.85 -7.30 -33.66
CA LYS A 203 11.61 -6.37 -32.55
C LYS A 203 11.37 -7.15 -31.25
N ARG A 204 12.12 -6.82 -30.20
CA ARG A 204 12.01 -7.45 -28.87
C ARG A 204 11.96 -6.41 -27.76
N THR A 205 11.25 -6.70 -26.67
CA THR A 205 11.30 -5.89 -25.45
C THR A 205 12.60 -6.20 -24.68
N VAL A 206 13.37 -5.15 -24.36
CA VAL A 206 14.64 -5.24 -23.63
C VAL A 206 14.53 -4.67 -22.21
N LEU A 207 13.53 -3.83 -21.96
CA LEU A 207 13.14 -3.38 -20.63
C LEU A 207 11.62 -3.25 -20.60
N GLU A 208 10.98 -3.82 -19.58
CA GLU A 208 9.63 -3.48 -19.17
C GLU A 208 9.66 -3.27 -17.66
N GLN A 209 9.26 -2.09 -17.23
CA GLN A 209 9.19 -1.77 -15.82
C GLN A 209 7.97 -0.90 -15.54
N SER A 210 7.28 -1.22 -14.46
CA SER A 210 6.12 -0.47 -14.01
C SER A 210 6.02 -0.49 -12.48
N ASP A 211 5.27 0.46 -11.94
CA ASP A 211 4.82 0.47 -10.54
C ASP A 211 3.56 -0.39 -10.32
N VAL A 212 3.09 -1.08 -11.36
CA VAL A 212 1.93 -1.96 -11.30
C VAL A 212 2.33 -3.19 -10.49
N PRO A 213 1.55 -3.60 -9.49
CA PRO A 213 1.85 -4.81 -8.74
C PRO A 213 1.98 -6.02 -9.65
N ALA A 214 3.01 -6.83 -9.39
CA ALA A 214 3.15 -8.12 -10.06
C ALA A 214 1.93 -9.00 -9.75
N LEU A 215 1.40 -9.66 -10.79
CA LEU A 215 0.35 -10.65 -10.63
C LEU A 215 0.95 -11.93 -10.04
N GLY A 216 0.52 -12.26 -8.82
CA GLY A 216 0.77 -13.56 -8.24
C GLY A 216 0.01 -14.68 -8.96
N SER A 217 0.16 -15.90 -8.46
CA SER A 217 -0.54 -17.08 -8.96
C SER A 217 -1.11 -17.86 -7.77
N ASN A 218 -2.43 -17.92 -7.66
CA ASN A 218 -3.14 -18.67 -6.64
C ASN A 218 -4.47 -19.18 -7.21
N ALA A 219 -4.55 -20.45 -7.58
CA ALA A 219 -5.77 -21.03 -8.15
C ALA A 219 -6.79 -21.51 -7.07
N ASP A 220 -6.39 -21.52 -5.79
CA ASP A 220 -7.23 -22.04 -4.69
C ASP A 220 -8.34 -21.05 -4.30
N VAL A 221 -8.10 -19.75 -4.52
CA VAL A 221 -9.10 -18.71 -4.31
C VAL A 221 -9.92 -18.54 -5.59
N THR A 222 -11.20 -18.84 -5.53
CA THR A 222 -12.14 -18.72 -6.64
C THR A 222 -13.20 -17.68 -6.29
N HIS A 223 -13.98 -17.26 -7.28
CA HIS A 223 -15.15 -16.41 -7.04
C HIS A 223 -16.12 -17.03 -6.01
N ALA A 224 -16.31 -18.35 -6.05
CA ALA A 224 -17.18 -19.06 -5.14
C ALA A 224 -16.65 -19.08 -3.69
N THR A 225 -15.35 -19.33 -3.50
CA THR A 225 -14.75 -19.32 -2.16
C THR A 225 -14.70 -17.89 -1.60
N ALA A 226 -14.37 -16.90 -2.43
CA ALA A 226 -14.42 -15.49 -2.04
C ALA A 226 -15.86 -15.04 -1.66
N THR A 227 -16.88 -15.43 -2.44
CA THR A 227 -18.28 -15.15 -2.12
C THR A 227 -18.69 -15.75 -0.77
N THR A 228 -18.22 -16.97 -0.47
CA THR A 228 -18.48 -17.64 0.81
C THR A 228 -17.86 -16.88 1.99
N SER A 229 -16.62 -16.40 1.84
CA SER A 229 -15.93 -15.60 2.86
C SER A 229 -16.62 -14.26 3.15
N LEU A 230 -17.40 -13.74 2.20
CA LEU A 230 -18.14 -12.47 2.29
C LEU A 230 -19.61 -12.67 2.69
N ALA A 231 -19.97 -13.84 3.22
CA ALA A 231 -21.33 -14.12 3.66
C ALA A 231 -21.89 -12.99 4.56
N ASN A 232 -23.15 -12.63 4.30
CA ASN A 232 -23.88 -11.53 4.93
C ASN A 232 -23.36 -10.11 4.59
N ASN A 233 -22.49 -9.94 3.59
CA ASN A 233 -22.12 -8.63 3.06
C ASN A 233 -22.51 -8.49 1.57
N PRO A 234 -23.78 -8.12 1.26
CA PRO A 234 -24.22 -7.97 -0.11
C PRO A 234 -23.46 -6.88 -0.88
N ARG A 235 -22.99 -5.82 -0.20
CA ARG A 235 -22.23 -4.73 -0.82
C ARG A 235 -20.86 -5.20 -1.30
N ALA A 236 -20.13 -5.95 -0.47
CA ALA A 236 -18.84 -6.55 -0.83
C ALA A 236 -19.00 -7.58 -1.96
N ILE A 237 -20.07 -8.38 -1.94
CA ILE A 237 -20.37 -9.34 -3.01
C ILE A 237 -20.65 -8.62 -4.34
N THR A 238 -21.39 -7.50 -4.34
CA THR A 238 -21.59 -6.69 -5.54
C THR A 238 -20.27 -6.14 -6.08
N ALA A 239 -19.36 -5.67 -5.21
CA ALA A 239 -18.03 -5.24 -5.63
C ALA A 239 -17.19 -6.40 -6.21
N LEU A 240 -17.25 -7.58 -5.60
CA LEU A 240 -16.59 -8.80 -6.11
C LEU A 240 -17.12 -9.19 -7.50
N ASN A 241 -18.43 -9.13 -7.71
CA ASN A 241 -19.06 -9.41 -9.00
C ASN A 241 -18.62 -8.38 -10.06
N THR A 242 -18.51 -7.10 -9.68
CA THR A 242 -18.02 -6.05 -10.59
C THR A 242 -16.59 -6.33 -11.07
N LEU A 243 -15.72 -6.87 -10.20
CA LEU A 243 -14.37 -7.29 -10.58
C LEU A 243 -14.42 -8.52 -11.51
N ARG A 244 -15.20 -9.54 -11.17
CA ARG A 244 -15.36 -10.77 -11.99
C ARG A 244 -15.86 -10.45 -13.40
N ASP A 245 -16.82 -9.54 -13.52
CA ASP A 245 -17.52 -9.21 -14.77
C ASP A 245 -16.70 -8.26 -15.67
N ASP A 246 -15.53 -7.80 -15.20
CA ASP A 246 -14.63 -6.98 -16.00
C ASP A 246 -13.97 -7.82 -17.12
N PRO A 247 -14.02 -7.38 -18.40
CA PRO A 247 -13.45 -8.15 -19.51
C PRO A 247 -11.95 -8.40 -19.40
N THR A 248 -11.19 -7.44 -18.84
CA THR A 248 -9.74 -7.59 -18.69
C THR A 248 -9.40 -8.59 -17.60
N PHE A 249 -10.21 -8.65 -16.54
CA PHE A 249 -10.13 -9.69 -15.51
C PHE A 249 -10.50 -11.08 -16.07
N ALA A 250 -11.57 -11.16 -16.85
CA ALA A 250 -12.04 -12.41 -17.46
C ALA A 250 -11.00 -13.01 -18.44
N GLY A 251 -10.17 -12.18 -19.05
CA GLY A 251 -9.07 -12.60 -19.93
C GLY A 251 -7.84 -13.19 -19.22
N LEU A 252 -7.72 -13.05 -17.89
CA LEU A 252 -6.61 -13.60 -17.12
C LEU A 252 -6.73 -15.11 -16.92
N THR A 253 -5.60 -15.77 -16.62
CA THR A 253 -5.60 -17.18 -16.22
C THR A 253 -6.30 -17.37 -14.87
N ALA A 254 -6.83 -18.57 -14.60
CA ALA A 254 -7.52 -18.88 -13.34
C ALA A 254 -6.64 -18.60 -12.10
N ALA A 255 -5.34 -18.85 -12.18
CA ALA A 255 -4.42 -18.60 -11.07
C ALA A 255 -4.16 -17.09 -10.83
N GLN A 256 -4.13 -16.29 -11.89
CA GLN A 256 -4.04 -14.83 -11.78
C GLN A 256 -5.34 -14.24 -11.24
N GLN A 257 -6.49 -14.73 -11.70
CA GLN A 257 -7.80 -14.34 -11.18
C GLN A 257 -7.91 -14.63 -9.68
N GLY A 258 -7.48 -15.82 -9.24
CA GLY A 258 -7.50 -16.16 -7.83
C GLY A 258 -6.52 -15.34 -6.97
N ALA A 259 -5.35 -14.96 -7.50
CA ALA A 259 -4.47 -14.01 -6.84
C ALA A 259 -5.12 -12.62 -6.65
N LEU A 260 -5.89 -12.14 -7.63
CA LEU A 260 -6.65 -10.89 -7.50
C LEU A 260 -7.84 -11.03 -6.53
N TYR A 261 -8.53 -12.17 -6.50
CA TYR A 261 -9.56 -12.42 -5.48
C TYR A 261 -8.98 -12.44 -4.06
N GLU A 262 -7.80 -13.03 -3.88
CA GLU A 262 -7.09 -13.00 -2.60
C GLU A 262 -6.75 -11.56 -2.17
N GLN A 263 -6.29 -10.73 -3.11
CA GLN A 263 -6.05 -9.31 -2.84
C GLN A 263 -7.35 -8.57 -2.50
N PHE A 264 -8.43 -8.83 -3.24
CA PHE A 264 -9.73 -8.21 -2.99
C PHE A 264 -10.22 -8.49 -1.56
N LEU A 265 -10.05 -9.72 -1.07
CA LEU A 265 -10.47 -10.12 0.28
C LEU A 265 -9.75 -9.39 1.41
N LYS A 266 -8.62 -8.70 1.15
CA LYS A 266 -7.95 -7.85 2.15
C LYS A 266 -8.76 -6.60 2.49
N ALA A 267 -9.50 -6.06 1.52
CA ALA A 267 -10.39 -4.92 1.69
C ALA A 267 -11.56 -5.00 0.69
N PRO A 268 -12.59 -5.84 0.96
CA PRO A 268 -13.56 -6.24 -0.06
C PRO A 268 -14.64 -5.17 -0.26
N ASN A 269 -14.32 -4.15 -1.05
CA ASN A 269 -15.20 -3.02 -1.36
C ASN A 269 -15.03 -2.53 -2.80
N ALA A 270 -15.87 -1.57 -3.21
CA ALA A 270 -15.90 -1.08 -4.58
C ALA A 270 -14.63 -0.32 -5.00
N ALA A 271 -13.94 0.37 -4.07
CA ALA A 271 -12.67 1.01 -4.34
C ALA A 271 -11.59 -0.04 -4.65
N THR A 272 -11.47 -1.08 -3.83
CA THR A 272 -10.54 -2.18 -4.11
C THR A 272 -10.87 -2.90 -5.42
N ALA A 273 -12.15 -3.12 -5.73
CA ALA A 273 -12.55 -3.67 -7.03
C ALA A 273 -12.10 -2.78 -8.19
N GLN A 274 -12.29 -1.46 -8.09
CA GLN A 274 -11.85 -0.49 -9.11
C GLN A 274 -10.33 -0.59 -9.31
N TYR A 275 -9.56 -0.53 -8.23
CA TYR A 275 -8.09 -0.67 -8.27
C TYR A 275 -7.65 -1.97 -8.96
N LEU A 276 -8.22 -3.11 -8.56
CA LEU A 276 -7.84 -4.42 -9.12
C LEU A 276 -8.26 -4.61 -10.56
N ARG A 277 -9.32 -3.92 -11.03
CA ARG A 277 -9.64 -3.85 -12.47
C ARG A 277 -8.53 -3.14 -13.24
N GLY A 278 -7.92 -2.10 -12.67
CA GLY A 278 -6.74 -1.46 -13.26
C GLY A 278 -5.54 -2.40 -13.35
N VAL A 279 -5.28 -3.18 -12.29
CA VAL A 279 -4.23 -4.20 -12.29
C VAL A 279 -4.50 -5.25 -13.38
N ALA A 280 -5.74 -5.73 -13.46
CA ALA A 280 -6.15 -6.66 -14.51
C ALA A 280 -6.01 -6.07 -15.92
N ALA A 281 -6.37 -4.80 -16.11
CA ALA A 281 -6.24 -4.10 -17.39
C ALA A 281 -4.78 -3.99 -17.84
N TYR A 282 -3.84 -3.69 -16.95
CA TYR A 282 -2.42 -3.68 -17.30
C TYR A 282 -1.93 -5.05 -17.75
N HIS A 283 -2.23 -6.09 -16.98
CA HIS A 283 -1.70 -7.42 -17.23
C HIS A 283 -2.39 -8.13 -18.39
N GLY A 284 -3.70 -7.90 -18.59
CA GLY A 284 -4.49 -8.44 -19.69
C GLY A 284 -4.35 -7.68 -21.00
N SER A 285 -3.73 -6.49 -21.00
CA SER A 285 -3.49 -5.72 -22.24
C SER A 285 -2.26 -6.19 -22.99
N GLU A 286 -2.38 -6.33 -24.30
CA GLU A 286 -1.26 -6.48 -25.24
C GLU A 286 -0.46 -5.17 -25.37
N ASP A 287 -1.15 -4.02 -25.36
CA ASP A 287 -0.53 -2.70 -25.30
C ASP A 287 -0.34 -2.26 -23.84
N LYS A 288 0.89 -2.37 -23.34
CA LYS A 288 1.22 -2.01 -21.96
C LYS A 288 1.10 -0.52 -21.67
N THR A 289 1.17 0.35 -22.68
CA THR A 289 0.94 1.79 -22.51
C THR A 289 -0.52 2.06 -22.18
N LEU A 290 -1.43 1.48 -22.96
CA LEU A 290 -2.87 1.59 -22.72
C LEU A 290 -3.28 0.90 -21.42
N GLY A 291 -2.74 -0.28 -21.15
CA GLY A 291 -2.95 -1.00 -19.90
C GLY A 291 -2.49 -0.21 -18.68
N TYR A 292 -1.35 0.48 -18.79
CA TYR A 292 -0.84 1.33 -17.71
C TYR A 292 -1.69 2.58 -17.49
N ALA A 293 -2.16 3.23 -18.55
CA ALA A 293 -3.09 4.35 -18.43
C ALA A 293 -4.38 3.93 -17.71
N ALA A 294 -4.92 2.76 -18.04
CA ALA A 294 -6.09 2.19 -17.35
C ALA A 294 -5.80 1.90 -15.87
N PHE A 295 -4.63 1.32 -15.56
CA PHE A 295 -4.19 1.13 -14.17
C PHE A 295 -4.09 2.45 -13.41
N ARG A 296 -3.46 3.48 -13.99
CA ARG A 296 -3.29 4.80 -13.36
C ARG A 296 -4.62 5.45 -13.04
N ASN A 297 -5.58 5.38 -13.97
CA ASN A 297 -6.94 5.88 -13.74
C ASN A 297 -7.63 5.12 -12.59
N ALA A 298 -7.46 3.81 -12.52
CA ALA A 298 -8.04 3.01 -11.45
C ALA A 298 -7.36 3.22 -10.09
N LEU A 299 -6.06 3.53 -10.09
CA LEU A 299 -5.24 3.74 -8.89
C LEU A 299 -5.58 5.05 -8.19
N LEU A 300 -5.87 6.10 -8.94
CA LEU A 300 -6.06 7.44 -8.41
C LEU A 300 -7.55 7.81 -8.42
N PRO A 301 -8.20 8.01 -7.26
CA PRO A 301 -9.59 8.44 -7.25
C PRO A 301 -9.72 9.84 -7.86
N ASP A 302 -10.69 10.02 -8.76
CA ASP A 302 -10.92 11.30 -9.44
C ASP A 302 -11.21 12.45 -8.45
N GLY A 303 -11.90 12.14 -7.35
CA GLY A 303 -12.16 13.14 -6.32
C GLY A 303 -12.65 12.60 -5.00
N GLY A 304 -13.07 13.52 -4.12
CA GLY A 304 -13.63 13.20 -2.81
C GLY A 304 -13.05 14.04 -1.68
N GLU A 305 -13.11 13.50 -0.47
CA GLU A 305 -12.65 14.18 0.75
C GLU A 305 -11.93 13.20 1.66
N PHE A 306 -10.89 13.69 2.33
CA PHE A 306 -10.15 12.93 3.32
C PHE A 306 -9.92 13.79 4.56
N THR A 307 -10.10 13.22 5.75
CA THR A 307 -9.71 13.84 7.01
C THR A 307 -8.89 12.86 7.81
N SER A 308 -7.70 13.29 8.24
CA SER A 308 -6.83 12.55 9.13
C SER A 308 -6.23 13.49 10.17
N ASN A 309 -6.17 13.03 11.42
CA ASN A 309 -5.69 13.84 12.56
C ASN A 309 -6.38 15.22 12.67
N GLY A 310 -7.67 15.29 12.29
CA GLY A 310 -8.45 16.53 12.31
C GLY A 310 -8.18 17.50 11.15
N GLN A 311 -7.18 17.24 10.30
CA GLN A 311 -6.94 18.03 9.10
C GLN A 311 -7.74 17.48 7.92
N ARG A 312 -8.49 18.37 7.23
CA ARG A 312 -9.28 18.04 6.06
C ARG A 312 -8.50 18.32 4.76
N TYR A 313 -8.68 17.46 3.78
CA TYR A 313 -8.12 17.55 2.45
C TYR A 313 -9.21 17.30 1.41
N THR A 314 -9.14 18.04 0.31
CA THR A 314 -9.87 17.71 -0.92
C THR A 314 -9.06 16.69 -1.70
N ILE A 315 -9.72 15.63 -2.19
CA ILE A 315 -9.11 14.68 -3.13
C ILE A 315 -9.37 15.20 -4.54
N GLN A 316 -8.32 15.27 -5.36
CA GLN A 316 -8.41 15.56 -6.78
C GLN A 316 -7.37 14.73 -7.53
N ASN A 317 -7.81 13.79 -8.37
CA ASN A 317 -6.94 12.84 -9.09
C ASN A 317 -5.91 12.17 -8.16
N GLY A 318 -6.38 11.70 -7.01
CA GLY A 318 -5.57 11.10 -5.95
C GLY A 318 -4.68 12.08 -5.18
N GLN A 319 -4.59 13.36 -5.52
CA GLN A 319 -3.84 14.34 -4.72
C GLN A 319 -4.65 14.79 -3.51
N LEU A 320 -3.98 14.93 -2.36
CA LEU A 320 -4.55 15.48 -1.14
C LEU A 320 -4.23 16.98 -1.08
N ILE A 321 -5.23 17.82 -1.33
CA ILE A 321 -5.09 19.27 -1.42
C ILE A 321 -5.63 19.91 -0.12
N ASP A 322 -4.83 20.76 0.49
CA ASP A 322 -5.29 21.58 1.61
C ASP A 322 -6.31 22.61 1.11
N PRO A 323 -7.55 22.62 1.61
CA PRO A 323 -8.61 23.49 1.10
C PRO A 323 -8.40 24.98 1.45
N GLN A 324 -7.50 25.30 2.38
CA GLN A 324 -7.20 26.68 2.77
C GLN A 324 -6.01 27.23 1.98
N THR A 325 -4.94 26.44 1.83
CA THR A 325 -3.71 26.89 1.15
C THR A 325 -3.66 26.54 -0.33
N HIS A 326 -4.49 25.59 -0.77
CA HIS A 326 -4.46 24.95 -2.09
C HIS A 326 -3.14 24.21 -2.40
N GLU A 327 -2.34 23.91 -1.39
CA GLU A 327 -1.11 23.13 -1.55
C GLU A 327 -1.42 21.63 -1.61
N VAL A 328 -0.65 20.90 -2.42
CA VAL A 328 -0.63 19.43 -2.38
C VAL A 328 0.14 18.98 -1.14
N ARG A 329 -0.53 18.23 -0.26
CA ARG A 329 -0.01 17.76 1.04
C ARG A 329 0.13 16.23 1.12
N GLY A 330 0.03 15.57 -0.02
CA GLY A 330 0.18 14.13 -0.13
C GLY A 330 -0.62 13.56 -1.29
N ASP A 331 -0.75 12.25 -1.31
CA ASP A 331 -1.59 11.52 -2.24
C ASP A 331 -2.33 10.37 -1.54
N ILE A 332 -3.39 9.90 -2.18
CA ILE A 332 -4.25 8.80 -1.77
C ILE A 332 -4.61 7.95 -2.99
N HIS A 333 -4.62 6.64 -2.79
CA HIS A 333 -4.91 5.64 -3.81
C HIS A 333 -6.25 4.95 -3.51
N THR A 334 -6.89 4.47 -4.56
CA THR A 334 -8.17 3.76 -4.53
C THR A 334 -8.09 2.41 -3.80
N ASP A 335 -6.89 1.84 -3.64
CA ASP A 335 -6.65 0.66 -2.79
C ASP A 335 -6.78 0.95 -1.27
N GLY A 336 -6.99 2.22 -0.91
CA GLY A 336 -7.15 2.70 0.44
C GLY A 336 -5.84 3.09 1.13
N THR A 337 -4.73 3.19 0.39
CA THR A 337 -3.46 3.66 0.93
C THR A 337 -3.24 5.14 0.65
N PHE A 338 -2.66 5.88 1.60
CA PHE A 338 -2.31 7.30 1.44
C PHE A 338 -0.92 7.60 1.99
N LYS A 339 -0.34 8.71 1.55
CA LYS A 339 0.95 9.21 2.02
C LYS A 339 0.94 10.73 2.07
N LEU A 340 1.12 11.30 3.26
CA LEU A 340 1.25 12.75 3.43
C LEU A 340 2.69 13.21 3.16
N THR A 341 2.84 14.48 2.76
CA THR A 341 4.14 15.10 2.55
C THR A 341 5.03 14.95 3.79
N GLY A 342 6.24 14.44 3.60
CA GLY A 342 7.21 14.18 4.67
C GLY A 342 7.15 12.77 5.27
N GLN A 343 6.14 11.96 4.94
CA GLN A 343 6.13 10.54 5.29
C GLN A 343 7.01 9.75 4.31
N THR A 344 7.58 8.63 4.75
CA THR A 344 8.34 7.69 3.89
C THR A 344 7.47 6.53 3.41
N GLU A 345 6.57 6.05 4.27
CA GLU A 345 5.68 4.92 4.01
C GLU A 345 4.23 5.34 3.73
N ARG A 346 3.50 4.51 3.00
CA ARG A 346 2.04 4.65 2.84
C ARG A 346 1.32 4.04 4.04
N THR A 347 0.19 4.62 4.42
CA THR A 347 -0.69 4.15 5.51
C THR A 347 -2.05 3.76 4.95
N SER A 348 -2.73 2.81 5.59
CA SER A 348 -4.09 2.39 5.23
C SER A 348 -5.16 3.26 5.92
N ILE A 349 -6.10 3.80 5.14
CA ILE A 349 -7.27 4.54 5.67
C ILE A 349 -8.19 3.65 6.53
N TYR A 350 -8.14 2.33 6.34
CA TYR A 350 -8.98 1.40 7.06
C TYR A 350 -8.50 1.15 8.49
N ASP A 351 -7.20 1.39 8.75
CA ASP A 351 -6.61 1.15 10.07
C ASP A 351 -6.82 2.33 11.03
N ASP A 352 -6.96 3.55 10.49
CA ASP A 352 -7.34 4.73 11.24
C ASP A 352 -8.87 4.86 11.31
N ILE A 353 -9.44 4.37 12.41
CA ILE A 353 -10.88 4.44 12.67
C ILE A 353 -11.39 5.86 12.94
N ARG A 354 -10.49 6.84 13.16
CA ARG A 354 -10.84 8.24 13.42
C ARG A 354 -10.81 9.08 12.14
N SER A 355 -10.42 8.48 11.02
CA SER A 355 -10.41 9.15 9.71
C SER A 355 -11.81 9.23 9.10
N ARG A 356 -12.05 10.30 8.32
CA ARG A 356 -13.17 10.42 7.38
C ARG A 356 -12.60 10.26 5.98
N VAL A 357 -13.20 9.42 5.16
CA VAL A 357 -12.82 9.28 3.75
C VAL A 357 -14.05 9.10 2.88
N LYS A 358 -14.09 9.88 1.80
CA LYS A 358 -15.02 9.71 0.69
C LYS A 358 -14.21 9.73 -0.59
N MET A 359 -14.29 8.69 -1.39
CA MET A 359 -13.64 8.59 -2.70
C MET A 359 -14.70 8.51 -3.79
N THR A 360 -14.50 9.24 -4.87
CA THR A 360 -15.42 9.26 -6.02
C THR A 360 -14.67 9.01 -7.32
N GLU A 361 -15.33 8.32 -8.23
CA GLU A 361 -14.89 8.08 -9.60
C GLU A 361 -15.84 8.78 -10.58
N GLY A 362 -15.32 9.32 -11.67
CA GLY A 362 -16.08 10.01 -12.70
C GLY A 362 -16.24 11.51 -12.46
N THR A 363 -16.72 12.19 -13.50
CA THR A 363 -16.92 13.64 -13.52
C THR A 363 -18.39 13.99 -13.78
N GLY A 364 -18.82 15.17 -13.30
CA GLY A 364 -20.18 15.67 -13.49
C GLY A 364 -21.25 14.67 -13.05
N ASP A 365 -22.23 14.45 -13.92
CA ASP A 365 -23.38 13.55 -13.67
C ASP A 365 -23.00 12.05 -13.66
N GLN A 366 -21.78 11.70 -14.09
CA GLN A 366 -21.28 10.32 -14.06
C GLN A 366 -20.51 10.00 -12.77
N ARG A 367 -20.39 10.95 -11.85
CA ARG A 367 -19.66 10.76 -10.60
C ARG A 367 -20.39 9.74 -9.71
N ARG A 368 -19.65 8.76 -9.21
CA ARG A 368 -20.12 7.72 -8.28
C ARG A 368 -19.20 7.59 -7.07
N ASP A 369 -19.76 7.22 -5.94
CA ASP A 369 -19.00 6.92 -4.73
C ASP A 369 -18.35 5.53 -4.83
N LEU A 370 -17.04 5.47 -4.58
CA LEU A 370 -16.28 4.22 -4.45
C LEU A 370 -16.19 3.77 -2.99
N LEU A 371 -16.07 4.73 -2.07
CA LEU A 371 -15.90 4.52 -0.64
C LEU A 371 -16.47 5.72 0.11
N ASP A 372 -17.17 5.48 1.22
CA ASP A 372 -17.73 6.52 2.07
C ASP A 372 -17.74 6.02 3.53
N LEU A 373 -16.72 6.41 4.31
CA LEU A 373 -16.50 5.97 5.68
C LEU A 373 -16.34 7.18 6.61
N HIS A 374 -17.16 7.29 7.64
CA HIS A 374 -17.09 8.36 8.62
C HIS A 374 -16.11 8.05 9.74
N ASP A 375 -15.83 9.03 10.60
CA ASP A 375 -15.14 8.77 11.86
C ASP A 375 -15.96 7.77 12.68
N ALA A 376 -15.35 6.63 13.01
CA ALA A 376 -16.03 5.53 13.68
C ALA A 376 -16.08 5.69 15.21
N ASP A 377 -15.35 6.64 15.80
CA ASP A 377 -15.44 6.90 17.24
C ASP A 377 -15.37 8.40 17.54
N PRO A 378 -16.26 9.24 16.96
CA PRO A 378 -16.14 10.71 16.93
C PRO A 378 -15.99 11.34 18.32
N ARG A 379 -16.51 10.67 19.34
CA ARG A 379 -16.53 11.11 20.74
C ARG A 379 -15.46 10.43 21.60
N ASN A 380 -14.50 9.72 20.99
CA ASN A 380 -13.42 8.97 21.62
C ASN A 380 -13.89 8.08 22.78
N LYS A 381 -15.02 7.39 22.60
CA LYS A 381 -15.65 6.53 23.62
C LYS A 381 -14.78 5.34 23.95
N LEU A 382 -14.14 4.73 22.94
CA LEU A 382 -13.22 3.60 23.15
C LEU A 382 -11.86 4.04 23.68
N GLY A 383 -11.53 5.33 23.59
CA GLY A 383 -10.31 5.91 24.16
C GLY A 383 -10.49 6.50 25.56
N SER A 384 -11.63 6.25 26.21
CA SER A 384 -11.89 6.69 27.59
C SER A 384 -11.10 5.84 28.59
N ASP A 385 -10.51 6.47 29.61
CA ASP A 385 -9.81 5.79 30.72
C ASP A 385 -10.71 4.82 31.51
N ASN A 386 -12.03 4.93 31.35
CA ASN A 386 -13.01 4.05 31.99
C ASN A 386 -13.42 2.85 31.10
N VAL A 387 -12.77 2.66 29.96
CA VAL A 387 -12.94 1.50 29.08
C VAL A 387 -11.67 0.66 29.13
N ASN A 388 -11.81 -0.65 29.29
CA ASN A 388 -10.66 -1.55 29.36
C ASN A 388 -9.95 -1.64 27.99
N ASP A 389 -8.62 -1.56 27.99
CA ASP A 389 -7.81 -1.56 26.77
C ASP A 389 -7.92 -2.84 25.93
N THR A 390 -8.05 -4.01 26.57
CA THR A 390 -8.23 -5.29 25.88
C THR A 390 -9.54 -5.29 25.10
N PHE A 391 -10.64 -4.92 25.76
CA PHE A 391 -11.94 -4.77 25.13
C PHE A 391 -11.91 -3.70 24.02
N ALA A 392 -11.35 -2.52 24.29
CA ALA A 392 -11.24 -1.46 23.31
C ALA A 392 -10.45 -1.91 22.08
N GLY A 393 -9.36 -2.66 22.26
CA GLY A 393 -8.57 -3.26 21.17
C GLY A 393 -9.41 -4.17 20.27
N MET A 394 -10.23 -5.05 20.86
CA MET A 394 -11.14 -5.94 20.13
C MET A 394 -12.24 -5.17 19.38
N ALA A 395 -12.85 -4.17 20.02
CA ALA A 395 -13.85 -3.30 19.41
C ALA A 395 -13.26 -2.50 18.22
N ARG A 396 -12.06 -1.93 18.37
CA ARG A 396 -11.33 -1.25 17.29
C ARG A 396 -10.98 -2.21 16.14
N SER A 397 -10.57 -3.44 16.43
CA SER A 397 -10.33 -4.45 15.39
C SER A 397 -11.59 -4.80 14.62
N THR A 398 -12.74 -4.86 15.30
CA THR A 398 -14.05 -5.05 14.67
C THR A 398 -14.37 -3.88 13.74
N LEU A 399 -14.23 -2.63 14.20
CA LEU A 399 -14.45 -1.45 13.37
C LEU A 399 -13.51 -1.41 12.15
N ARG A 400 -12.22 -1.69 12.31
CA ARG A 400 -11.27 -1.76 11.18
C ARG A 400 -11.70 -2.80 10.15
N ALA A 401 -12.12 -3.98 10.58
CA ALA A 401 -12.63 -5.02 9.69
C ALA A 401 -13.89 -4.55 8.94
N MET A 402 -14.89 -3.97 9.64
CA MET A 402 -16.09 -3.45 8.97
C MET A 402 -15.78 -2.31 8.00
N ARG A 403 -14.84 -1.43 8.33
CA ARG A 403 -14.35 -0.36 7.43
C ARG A 403 -13.75 -0.91 6.14
N ARG A 404 -12.92 -1.96 6.23
CA ARG A 404 -12.33 -2.61 5.04
C ARG A 404 -13.38 -3.13 4.06
N GLU A 405 -14.55 -3.50 4.55
CA GLU A 405 -15.67 -3.98 3.71
C GLU A 405 -16.67 -2.87 3.33
N ASN A 406 -16.29 -1.59 3.51
CA ASN A 406 -17.14 -0.42 3.29
C ASN A 406 -18.48 -0.48 4.06
N VAL A 407 -18.42 -0.97 5.30
CA VAL A 407 -19.53 -0.96 6.24
C VAL A 407 -19.26 0.13 7.27
N ASP A 408 -19.82 1.31 6.98
CA ASP A 408 -19.62 2.50 7.78
C ASP A 408 -20.37 2.40 9.13
N MET A 409 -19.60 2.18 10.19
CA MET A 409 -20.09 2.03 11.55
C MET A 409 -19.41 3.01 12.49
N GLN A 410 -20.13 3.42 13.53
CA GLN A 410 -19.65 4.31 14.58
C GLN A 410 -20.05 3.85 15.98
N VAL A 411 -19.23 4.21 16.97
CA VAL A 411 -19.48 3.98 18.39
C VAL A 411 -20.46 5.04 18.91
N THR A 412 -21.55 4.56 19.48
CA THR A 412 -22.62 5.41 20.05
C THR A 412 -22.53 5.47 21.57
N ASP A 413 -22.19 4.35 22.21
CA ASP A 413 -22.05 4.26 23.67
C ASP A 413 -20.86 3.38 24.08
N GLY A 414 -20.34 3.62 25.27
CA GLY A 414 -19.19 2.94 25.87
C GLY A 414 -19.37 2.84 27.38
N TYR A 415 -18.43 3.34 28.17
CA TYR A 415 -18.59 3.35 29.63
C TYR A 415 -19.76 4.24 30.08
N ARG A 416 -20.58 3.71 31.00
CA ARG A 416 -21.64 4.43 31.71
C ARG A 416 -21.55 4.18 33.21
N ASP A 417 -21.49 5.21 34.04
CA ASP A 417 -21.54 5.01 35.50
C ASP A 417 -22.93 4.50 35.97
N TYR A 418 -23.02 4.12 37.24
CA TYR A 418 -24.26 3.55 37.79
C TYR A 418 -25.42 4.54 37.77
N ARG A 419 -25.14 5.84 37.99
CA ARG A 419 -26.17 6.87 38.00
C ARG A 419 -26.72 7.08 36.59
N GLN A 420 -25.86 7.16 35.59
CA GLN A 420 -26.24 7.25 34.18
C GLN A 420 -27.09 6.03 33.78
N GLN A 421 -26.70 4.83 34.23
CA GLN A 421 -27.47 3.61 33.99
C GLN A 421 -28.85 3.63 34.67
N ASP A 422 -28.93 4.07 35.93
CA ASP A 422 -30.18 4.20 36.66
C ASP A 422 -31.11 5.25 36.04
N ASP A 423 -30.55 6.35 35.55
CA ASP A 423 -31.29 7.39 34.83
C ASP A 423 -31.88 6.85 33.51
N LEU A 424 -31.14 6.01 32.77
CA LEU A 424 -31.65 5.33 31.57
C LEU A 424 -32.68 4.24 31.92
N TYR A 425 -32.48 3.50 33.02
CA TYR A 425 -33.44 2.50 33.49
C TYR A 425 -34.76 3.13 33.93
N ALA A 426 -34.74 4.36 34.48
CA ALA A 426 -35.93 5.11 34.85
C ALA A 426 -36.79 5.52 33.65
N GLN A 427 -36.21 5.66 32.46
CA GLN A 427 -36.92 6.09 31.24
C GLN A 427 -37.97 5.05 30.80
N GLY A 428 -39.20 5.51 30.55
CA GLY A 428 -40.35 4.67 30.25
C GLY A 428 -40.89 3.87 31.45
N ARG A 429 -40.33 4.11 32.65
CA ARG A 429 -40.77 3.49 33.92
C ARG A 429 -41.22 4.56 34.92
N SER A 430 -40.28 5.29 35.49
CA SER A 430 -40.51 6.38 36.45
C SER A 430 -40.26 7.78 35.86
N ARG A 431 -39.76 7.86 34.62
CA ARG A 431 -39.65 9.09 33.81
C ARG A 431 -40.24 8.87 32.41
N PRO A 432 -40.79 9.90 31.74
CA PRO A 432 -41.32 9.76 30.38
C PRO A 432 -40.26 9.29 29.36
N GLY A 433 -40.70 8.60 28.31
CA GLY A 433 -39.85 8.15 27.19
C GLY A 433 -40.01 6.66 26.87
N ARG A 434 -39.33 6.18 25.83
CA ARG A 434 -39.26 4.75 25.50
C ARG A 434 -38.33 4.03 26.48
N VAL A 435 -38.63 2.78 26.82
CA VAL A 435 -37.69 1.92 27.55
C VAL A 435 -36.49 1.62 26.65
N VAL A 436 -35.29 2.08 27.06
CA VAL A 436 -34.03 1.91 26.30
C VAL A 436 -33.09 0.89 26.93
N THR A 437 -33.36 0.45 28.16
CA THR A 437 -32.57 -0.60 28.84
C THR A 437 -33.44 -1.38 29.83
N ASN A 438 -33.08 -2.64 30.06
CA ASN A 438 -33.65 -3.50 31.09
C ASN A 438 -32.74 -3.69 32.31
N ALA A 439 -31.53 -3.12 32.28
CA ALA A 439 -30.55 -3.25 33.34
C ALA A 439 -30.51 -1.99 34.22
N PRO A 440 -30.71 -2.08 35.55
CA PRO A 440 -30.37 -1.01 36.47
C PRO A 440 -28.84 -0.91 36.66
N GLY A 441 -28.39 0.13 37.37
CA GLY A 441 -26.99 0.35 37.72
C GLY A 441 -26.33 -0.88 38.35
N GLY A 442 -25.12 -1.21 37.88
CA GLY A 442 -24.37 -2.39 38.31
C GLY A 442 -24.85 -3.71 37.71
N ARG A 443 -25.80 -3.67 36.77
CA ARG A 443 -26.25 -4.85 36.01
C ARG A 443 -25.99 -4.76 34.51
N SER A 444 -25.35 -3.69 34.05
CA SER A 444 -24.90 -3.55 32.66
C SER A 444 -23.38 -3.64 32.59
N TRP A 445 -22.86 -4.31 31.57
CA TRP A 445 -21.43 -4.39 31.31
C TRP A 445 -20.80 -3.04 30.90
N HIS A 446 -21.61 -2.08 30.45
CA HIS A 446 -21.18 -0.69 30.27
C HIS A 446 -20.71 -0.07 31.59
N ASN A 447 -21.24 -0.53 32.74
CA ASN A 447 -20.83 -0.03 34.06
C ASN A 447 -19.42 -0.45 34.49
N TYR A 448 -18.84 -1.40 33.76
CA TYR A 448 -17.54 -1.98 34.04
C TYR A 448 -16.54 -1.70 32.91
N GLY A 449 -16.88 -0.88 31.91
CA GLY A 449 -15.96 -0.48 30.85
C GLY A 449 -15.60 -1.59 29.86
N VAL A 450 -16.47 -2.60 29.72
CA VAL A 450 -16.21 -3.81 28.92
C VAL A 450 -17.33 -4.11 27.92
N ALA A 451 -18.10 -3.07 27.57
CA ALA A 451 -19.13 -3.12 26.54
C ALA A 451 -19.21 -1.79 25.78
N ALA A 452 -19.72 -1.86 24.55
CA ALA A 452 -19.96 -0.72 23.68
C ALA A 452 -21.11 -1.00 22.71
N ASP A 453 -21.77 0.07 22.28
CA ASP A 453 -22.82 0.02 21.28
C ASP A 453 -22.32 0.64 19.98
N LEU A 454 -22.29 -0.16 18.92
CA LEU A 454 -21.86 0.26 17.59
C LEU A 454 -23.04 0.21 16.63
N THR A 455 -23.20 1.22 15.80
CA THR A 455 -24.27 1.28 14.81
C THR A 455 -23.77 1.81 13.48
N PHE A 456 -24.60 1.76 12.45
CA PHE A 456 -24.23 2.29 11.14
C PHE A 456 -24.28 3.81 11.11
N SER A 457 -23.56 4.42 10.18
CA SER A 457 -23.73 5.83 9.85
C SER A 457 -24.70 6.00 8.68
N ASP A 458 -25.50 7.07 8.69
CA ASP A 458 -26.16 7.55 7.49
C ASP A 458 -25.22 8.41 6.61
N GLU A 459 -25.72 8.90 5.48
CA GLU A 459 -24.95 9.72 4.52
C GLU A 459 -24.39 11.01 5.14
N SER A 460 -24.99 11.50 6.22
CA SER A 460 -24.55 12.69 6.96
C SER A 460 -23.64 12.37 8.15
N GLY A 461 -23.30 11.10 8.34
CA GLY A 461 -22.49 10.61 9.45
C GLY A 461 -23.24 10.49 10.77
N GLN A 462 -24.57 10.59 10.78
CA GLN A 462 -25.36 10.43 12.01
C GLN A 462 -25.60 8.94 12.32
N PRO A 463 -25.72 8.57 13.60
CA PRO A 463 -26.07 7.22 14.01
C PRO A 463 -27.39 6.73 13.39
N HIS A 464 -27.38 5.53 12.82
CA HIS A 464 -28.50 4.94 12.08
C HIS A 464 -28.66 3.45 12.42
N TRP A 465 -29.89 3.01 12.78
CA TRP A 465 -30.22 1.63 13.19
C TRP A 465 -31.20 0.93 12.23
N PRO A 466 -30.84 0.74 10.96
CA PRO A 466 -31.69 0.06 10.00
C PRO A 466 -31.80 -1.43 10.31
N GLU A 467 -33.00 -1.99 10.18
CA GLU A 467 -33.27 -3.42 10.37
C GLU A 467 -33.64 -4.16 9.08
N ASN A 468 -33.80 -3.43 7.97
CA ASN A 468 -34.31 -3.95 6.70
C ASN A 468 -33.28 -3.83 5.56
N GLY A 469 -33.57 -4.48 4.43
CA GLY A 469 -32.68 -4.48 3.27
C GLY A 469 -31.33 -5.12 3.56
N ASP A 470 -30.28 -4.59 2.93
CA ASP A 470 -28.91 -5.07 3.13
C ASP A 470 -28.46 -5.02 4.60
N TYR A 471 -28.95 -4.05 5.37
CA TYR A 471 -28.56 -3.87 6.77
C TYR A 471 -28.95 -5.05 7.67
N ALA A 472 -30.00 -5.80 7.34
CA ALA A 472 -30.34 -7.02 8.05
C ALA A 472 -29.21 -8.07 7.96
N GLN A 473 -28.54 -8.13 6.81
CA GLN A 473 -27.36 -8.97 6.60
C GLN A 473 -26.13 -8.33 7.23
N LEU A 474 -25.93 -7.02 7.08
CA LEU A 474 -24.76 -6.33 7.64
C LEU A 474 -24.71 -6.41 9.17
N TRP A 475 -25.85 -6.41 9.88
CA TRP A 475 -25.87 -6.69 11.32
C TRP A 475 -25.30 -8.09 11.63
N ARG A 476 -25.64 -9.12 10.85
CA ARG A 476 -25.07 -10.47 11.00
C ARG A 476 -23.59 -10.50 10.64
N ARG A 477 -23.16 -9.74 9.63
CA ARG A 477 -21.74 -9.59 9.29
C ARG A 477 -20.96 -8.97 10.45
N TYR A 478 -21.45 -7.85 10.99
CA TYR A 478 -20.89 -7.20 12.17
C TYR A 478 -20.78 -8.16 13.36
N GLY A 479 -21.87 -8.86 13.68
CA GLY A 479 -21.88 -9.84 14.77
C GLY A 479 -20.84 -10.94 14.59
N ALA A 480 -20.77 -11.55 13.40
CA ALA A 480 -19.79 -12.58 13.10
C ALA A 480 -18.34 -12.08 13.21
N VAL A 481 -18.07 -10.87 12.71
CA VAL A 481 -16.74 -10.23 12.81
C VAL A 481 -16.39 -9.92 14.27
N ALA A 482 -17.34 -9.39 15.06
CA ALA A 482 -17.14 -9.13 16.48
C ALA A 482 -16.81 -10.42 17.25
N GLN A 483 -17.56 -11.50 16.98
CA GLN A 483 -17.32 -12.81 17.59
C GLN A 483 -15.98 -13.41 17.21
N ASN A 484 -15.56 -13.28 15.95
CA ASN A 484 -14.23 -13.70 15.51
C ASN A 484 -13.09 -12.92 16.21
N ASN A 485 -13.36 -11.69 16.67
CA ASN A 485 -12.44 -10.89 17.48
C ASN A 485 -12.53 -11.19 18.99
N GLY A 486 -13.31 -12.21 19.40
CA GLY A 486 -13.42 -12.65 20.79
C GLY A 486 -14.53 -11.98 21.60
N LEU A 487 -15.39 -11.16 20.97
CA LEU A 487 -16.48 -10.46 21.63
C LEU A 487 -17.75 -11.32 21.70
N THR A 488 -18.56 -11.11 22.72
CA THR A 488 -19.97 -11.53 22.70
C THR A 488 -20.79 -10.46 21.99
N TRP A 489 -21.71 -10.87 21.11
CA TRP A 489 -22.59 -9.97 20.37
C TRP A 489 -24.05 -10.10 20.83
N GLY A 490 -24.66 -8.98 21.18
CA GLY A 490 -26.03 -8.92 21.71
C GLY A 490 -27.11 -9.30 20.69
N GLY A 491 -26.79 -9.30 19.40
CA GLY A 491 -27.72 -9.75 18.35
C GLY A 491 -28.10 -11.24 18.41
N ASN A 492 -27.34 -12.06 19.13
CA ASN A 492 -27.61 -13.48 19.35
C ASN A 492 -28.55 -13.76 20.54
N TRP A 493 -28.92 -12.74 21.31
CA TRP A 493 -29.81 -12.91 22.46
C TRP A 493 -31.26 -13.16 22.03
N GLN A 494 -32.05 -13.76 22.94
CA GLN A 494 -33.48 -14.00 22.70
C GLN A 494 -34.25 -12.72 22.35
N ASN A 495 -33.88 -11.61 23.01
CA ASN A 495 -34.28 -10.26 22.63
C ASN A 495 -33.03 -9.54 22.09
N PRO A 496 -32.85 -9.49 20.76
CA PRO A 496 -31.60 -9.01 20.17
C PRO A 496 -31.30 -7.56 20.54
N ASP A 497 -30.06 -7.33 20.98
CA ASP A 497 -29.47 -6.01 21.10
C ASP A 497 -28.33 -5.90 20.09
N ARG A 498 -28.69 -5.60 18.85
CA ARG A 498 -27.77 -5.70 17.71
C ARG A 498 -26.57 -4.74 17.78
N PRO A 499 -26.67 -3.52 18.32
CA PRO A 499 -25.50 -2.66 18.49
C PRO A 499 -24.47 -3.19 19.48
N HIS A 500 -24.93 -3.93 20.49
CA HIS A 500 -24.17 -4.26 21.69
C HIS A 500 -23.09 -5.32 21.46
N ILE A 501 -21.88 -5.02 21.92
CA ILE A 501 -20.77 -5.98 22.07
C ILE A 501 -20.17 -5.90 23.47
N GLU A 502 -19.71 -7.04 23.99
CA GLU A 502 -19.12 -7.13 25.32
C GLU A 502 -17.98 -8.16 25.44
N TYR A 503 -17.07 -7.94 26.40
CA TYR A 503 -15.99 -8.87 26.73
C TYR A 503 -15.76 -8.98 28.25
N HIS A 504 -16.26 -10.05 28.85
CA HIS A 504 -16.17 -10.31 30.29
C HIS A 504 -15.76 -11.77 30.57
N PRO A 505 -14.49 -12.14 30.33
CA PRO A 505 -14.04 -13.53 30.43
C PRO A 505 -14.27 -14.10 31.83
N GLY A 506 -14.79 -15.33 31.89
CA GLY A 506 -15.11 -16.00 33.17
C GLY A 506 -16.44 -15.59 33.80
N TYR A 507 -17.19 -14.67 33.19
CA TYR A 507 -18.51 -14.23 33.66
C TYR A 507 -19.58 -14.42 32.56
N THR A 508 -20.83 -14.54 32.98
CA THR A 508 -22.01 -14.52 32.10
C THR A 508 -22.69 -13.16 32.12
N ALA A 509 -23.54 -12.86 31.14
CA ALA A 509 -24.30 -11.60 31.05
C ALA A 509 -25.05 -11.21 32.34
N SER A 510 -25.50 -12.18 33.15
CA SER A 510 -26.24 -11.93 34.38
C SER A 510 -25.36 -11.74 35.63
N GLN A 511 -24.04 -11.95 35.52
CA GLN A 511 -23.10 -11.94 36.64
C GLN A 511 -22.40 -10.61 36.88
N ALA A 512 -22.67 -9.58 36.07
CA ALA A 512 -22.05 -8.25 36.20
C ALA A 512 -22.06 -7.72 37.65
N ARG A 513 -23.19 -7.89 38.36
CA ARG A 513 -23.36 -7.45 39.76
C ARG A 513 -22.35 -8.04 40.74
N GLN A 514 -21.78 -9.21 40.45
CA GLN A 514 -20.77 -9.83 41.32
C GLN A 514 -19.50 -8.97 41.45
N LEU A 515 -19.27 -8.06 40.50
CA LEU A 515 -18.13 -7.16 40.47
C LEU A 515 -18.39 -5.81 41.16
N GLU A 516 -19.64 -5.54 41.56
CA GLU A 516 -20.03 -4.31 42.24
C GLU A 516 -19.19 -4.04 43.51
N PRO A 517 -18.93 -5.02 44.41
CA PRO A 517 -18.12 -4.77 45.61
C PRO A 517 -16.71 -4.27 45.26
N THR A 518 -16.05 -4.92 44.31
CA THR A 518 -14.70 -4.56 43.87
C THR A 518 -14.69 -3.20 43.20
N LEU A 519 -15.65 -2.91 42.32
CA LEU A 519 -15.76 -1.62 41.66
C LEU A 519 -15.91 -0.48 42.68
N ARG A 520 -16.81 -0.64 43.66
CA ARG A 520 -17.07 0.38 44.68
C ARG A 520 -15.90 0.59 45.63
N GLN A 521 -15.19 -0.48 46.00
CA GLN A 521 -14.11 -0.42 46.99
C GLN A 521 -12.75 -0.09 46.38
N ARG A 522 -12.50 -0.50 45.14
CA ARG A 522 -11.16 -0.55 44.54
C ARG A 522 -11.09 0.00 43.10
N GLY A 523 -12.22 0.41 42.52
CA GLY A 523 -12.29 1.03 41.20
C GLY A 523 -12.15 0.05 40.02
N LEU A 524 -12.30 0.57 38.80
CA LEU A 524 -12.35 -0.19 37.56
C LEU A 524 -11.12 -1.07 37.33
N GLN A 525 -9.91 -0.56 37.58
CA GLN A 525 -8.67 -1.33 37.40
C GLN A 525 -8.59 -2.59 38.29
N ALA A 526 -9.15 -2.55 39.50
CA ALA A 526 -9.21 -3.73 40.35
C ALA A 526 -10.28 -4.71 39.85
N THR A 527 -11.39 -4.20 39.31
CA THR A 527 -12.45 -4.99 38.69
C THR A 527 -11.97 -5.70 37.42
N TRP A 528 -11.20 -5.03 36.55
CA TRP A 528 -10.58 -5.66 35.37
C TRP A 528 -9.58 -6.75 35.75
N ARG A 529 -8.73 -6.50 36.76
CA ARG A 529 -7.83 -7.54 37.32
C ARG A 529 -8.59 -8.74 37.87
N GLN A 530 -9.76 -8.54 38.47
CA GLN A 530 -10.61 -9.64 38.92
C GLN A 530 -11.22 -10.44 37.75
N MET A 531 -11.43 -9.79 36.59
CA MET A 531 -11.79 -10.47 35.34
C MET A 531 -10.60 -11.08 34.59
N GLY A 532 -9.36 -10.76 34.99
CA GLY A 532 -8.14 -11.24 34.35
C GLY A 532 -7.76 -10.47 33.08
N ILE A 533 -8.20 -9.20 32.95
CA ILE A 533 -8.01 -8.33 31.77
C ILE A 533 -7.51 -6.93 32.14
#